data_AF-A0A374VYC5-F1
#
_entry.id   AF-A0A374VYC5-F1
#
_cell.length_a   1.000
_cell.length_b   1.000
_cell.length_c   1.000
_cell.angle_alpha   90.00
_cell.angle_beta   90.00
_cell.angle_gamma   90.00
#
_symmetry.space_group_name_H-M   'P 1'
#
loop_
_entity.id
_entity.type
_entity.pdbx_description
1 polymer ?
#
loop_
_entity_poly.entity_id
_entity_poly.type
_entity_poly.pdbx_seq_one_letter_code
_entity_poly.pdbx_strand_id
1 'polypeptide(L)'
;MKRLNAVISAVVFLFFTGCSSYPHQSWLEDRSFDKIADDRASEIVTALENGDQAAIRSMFSNQAWNEAEELDDAILSAIEYYKGNLVSSNGTIATDESQNGKKKTFKIRADYTILTDLETYNLYFIEKYNSEDENENGLYLIWLSKDSEKDEYEGNYGAGIYFPS
;
A
#
# COMPACT_ATOMS: atom_id res chain seq x y z
N MET A 1 1.12 -33.87 41.08
CA MET A 1 2.27 -32.96 40.84
C MET A 1 3.32 -33.68 40.01
N LYS A 2 3.92 -32.96 39.05
CA LYS A 2 4.97 -33.33 38.07
C LYS A 2 4.42 -33.85 36.74
N ARG A 3 4.77 -33.33 35.55
CA ARG A 3 5.45 -32.10 35.06
C ARG A 3 4.90 -31.94 33.63
N LEU A 4 4.26 -30.81 33.29
CA LEU A 4 3.91 -30.51 31.89
C LEU A 4 5.21 -30.10 31.18
N ASN A 5 5.63 -30.86 30.17
CA ASN A 5 6.68 -30.45 29.26
C ASN A 5 6.05 -29.57 28.17
N ALA A 6 6.16 -28.25 28.34
CA ALA A 6 5.88 -27.29 27.27
C ALA A 6 7.07 -27.29 26.30
N VAL A 7 6.85 -27.81 25.09
CA VAL A 7 7.80 -27.65 23.98
C VAL A 7 7.44 -26.34 23.30
N ILE A 8 8.14 -25.27 23.65
CA ILE A 8 8.07 -23.99 22.94
C ILE A 8 8.91 -24.17 21.67
N SER A 9 8.26 -24.52 20.57
CA SER A 9 8.87 -24.48 19.25
C SER A 9 8.88 -23.04 18.78
N ALA A 10 9.98 -22.32 19.04
CA ALA A 10 10.24 -21.03 18.44
C ALA A 10 10.49 -21.22 16.94
N VAL A 11 9.44 -21.03 16.12
CA VAL A 11 9.59 -20.88 14.68
C VAL A 11 10.12 -19.46 14.47
N VAL A 12 11.44 -19.33 14.38
CA VAL A 12 12.09 -18.11 13.92
C VAL A 12 11.80 -18.02 12.42
N PHE A 13 10.74 -17.30 12.05
CA PHE A 13 10.56 -16.85 10.68
C PHE A 13 11.67 -15.83 10.38
N LEU A 14 12.75 -16.33 9.77
CA LEU A 14 13.66 -15.49 9.01
C LEU A 14 12.89 -15.02 7.77
N PHE A 15 12.12 -13.96 7.90
CA PHE A 15 11.72 -13.19 6.74
C PHE A 15 13.00 -12.62 6.15
N PHE A 16 13.36 -13.15 4.99
CA PHE A 16 14.31 -12.51 4.10
C PHE A 16 13.85 -11.06 3.97
N THR A 17 14.64 -10.12 4.45
CA THR A 17 14.59 -8.73 3.99
C THR A 17 15.00 -8.77 2.52
N GLY A 18 14.05 -9.13 1.66
CA GLY A 18 14.11 -8.73 0.27
C GLY A 18 14.11 -7.21 0.31
N CYS A 19 15.27 -6.61 0.08
CA CYS A 19 15.33 -5.21 -0.27
C CYS A 19 14.39 -5.06 -1.47
N SER A 20 13.23 -4.44 -1.27
CA SER A 20 12.37 -3.97 -2.35
C SER A 20 13.07 -2.79 -3.01
N SER A 21 14.21 -3.05 -3.64
CA SER A 21 14.70 -2.16 -4.68
C SER A 21 13.61 -2.12 -5.72
N TYR A 22 12.99 -0.95 -5.90
CA TYR A 22 12.13 -0.63 -7.04
C TYR A 22 12.76 -1.26 -8.29
N PRO A 23 12.15 -2.29 -8.89
CA PRO A 23 12.89 -3.09 -9.84
C PRO A 23 13.22 -2.28 -11.10
N HIS A 24 14.38 -2.65 -11.64
CA HIS A 24 15.01 -2.09 -12.81
C HIS A 24 14.02 -1.88 -13.98
N GLN A 25 13.98 -0.66 -14.49
CA GLN A 25 13.22 -0.07 -15.63
C GLN A 25 12.46 -1.00 -16.58
N SER A 26 13.02 -2.14 -17.01
CA SER A 26 12.44 -3.01 -18.05
C SER A 26 11.14 -3.69 -17.64
N TRP A 27 10.91 -3.93 -16.34
CA TRP A 27 9.73 -4.67 -15.88
C TRP A 27 8.44 -3.82 -15.79
N LEU A 28 8.55 -2.48 -15.75
CA LEU A 28 7.42 -1.55 -15.75
C LEU A 28 6.90 -1.28 -17.16
N GLU A 29 7.76 -1.39 -18.18
CA GLU A 29 7.39 -1.10 -19.57
C GLU A 29 6.51 -2.20 -20.20
N ASP A 30 6.55 -3.43 -19.66
CA ASP A 30 5.82 -4.60 -20.20
C ASP A 30 4.54 -4.95 -19.42
N ARG A 31 4.25 -4.28 -18.28
CA ARG A 31 3.09 -4.57 -17.44
C ARG A 31 1.97 -3.55 -17.68
N SER A 32 0.72 -4.00 -17.74
CA SER A 32 -0.41 -3.07 -17.72
C SER A 32 -0.49 -2.34 -16.39
N PHE A 33 -0.94 -1.08 -16.42
CA PHE A 33 -1.16 -0.31 -15.19
C PHE A 33 -2.19 -0.97 -14.27
N ASP A 34 -3.20 -1.65 -14.82
CA ASP A 34 -4.17 -2.43 -14.03
C ASP A 34 -3.46 -3.48 -13.18
N LYS A 35 -2.51 -4.22 -13.77
CA LYS A 35 -1.78 -5.25 -13.03
C LYS A 35 -0.84 -4.65 -11.97
N ILE A 36 -0.23 -3.51 -12.26
CA ILE A 36 0.59 -2.79 -11.26
C ILE A 36 -0.30 -2.40 -10.07
N ALA A 37 -1.49 -1.85 -10.34
CA ALA A 37 -2.43 -1.46 -9.30
C ALA A 37 -3.00 -2.67 -8.53
N ASP A 38 -3.32 -3.77 -9.22
CA ASP A 38 -3.82 -5.00 -8.58
C ASP A 38 -2.77 -5.60 -7.64
N ASP A 39 -1.52 -5.69 -8.11
CA ASP A 39 -0.40 -6.18 -7.31
C ASP A 39 -0.19 -5.27 -6.09
N ARG A 40 -0.22 -3.93 -6.27
CA ARG A 40 -0.08 -2.98 -5.17
C ARG A 40 -1.23 -3.02 -4.17
N ALA A 41 -2.48 -3.15 -4.63
CA ALA A 41 -3.63 -3.32 -3.76
C ALA A 41 -3.50 -4.59 -2.91
N SER A 42 -3.08 -5.69 -3.54
CA SER A 42 -2.80 -6.96 -2.84
C SER A 42 -1.68 -6.82 -1.81
N GLU A 43 -0.60 -6.12 -2.15
CA GLU A 43 0.53 -5.86 -1.25
C GLU A 43 0.08 -5.05 -0.01
N ILE A 44 -0.65 -3.95 -0.23
CA ILE A 44 -1.19 -3.10 0.86
C ILE A 44 -2.07 -3.94 1.78
N VAL A 45 -3.06 -4.66 1.23
CA VAL A 45 -3.99 -5.47 2.04
C VAL A 45 -3.27 -6.56 2.81
N THR A 46 -2.35 -7.28 2.17
CA THR A 46 -1.57 -8.34 2.83
C THR A 46 -0.75 -7.78 4.00
N ALA A 47 -0.16 -6.59 3.84
CA ALA A 47 0.62 -5.96 4.89
C ALA A 47 -0.26 -5.46 6.04
N LEU A 48 -1.44 -4.91 5.75
CA LEU A 48 -2.42 -4.49 6.76
C LEU A 48 -2.93 -5.69 7.57
N GLU A 49 -3.30 -6.79 6.91
CA GLU A 49 -3.75 -8.03 7.54
C GLU A 49 -2.72 -8.62 8.50
N ASN A 50 -1.45 -8.64 8.07
CA ASN A 50 -0.36 -9.21 8.86
C ASN A 50 0.19 -8.23 9.90
N GLY A 51 -0.29 -6.98 9.93
CA GLY A 51 0.28 -5.92 10.75
C GLY A 51 1.75 -5.63 10.44
N ASP A 52 2.16 -5.82 9.18
CA ASP A 52 3.55 -5.66 8.74
C ASP A 52 3.87 -4.19 8.44
N GLN A 53 4.19 -3.46 9.49
CA GLN A 53 4.59 -2.05 9.40
C GLN A 53 5.78 -1.86 8.44
N ALA A 54 6.75 -2.78 8.43
CA ALA A 54 7.95 -2.65 7.61
C ALA A 54 7.62 -2.79 6.11
N ALA A 55 6.71 -3.70 5.76
CA ALA A 55 6.22 -3.84 4.40
C ALA A 55 5.51 -2.56 3.94
N ILE A 56 4.56 -2.03 4.73
CA ILE A 56 3.85 -0.78 4.36
C ILE A 56 4.85 0.37 4.19
N ARG A 57 5.80 0.54 5.13
CA ARG A 57 6.84 1.57 5.04
C ARG A 57 7.63 1.49 3.73
N SER A 58 7.98 0.28 3.30
CA SER A 58 8.78 0.06 2.09
C SER A 58 8.06 0.37 0.78
N MET A 59 6.72 0.46 0.81
CA MET A 59 5.92 0.79 -0.38
C MET A 59 5.88 2.30 -0.65
N PHE A 60 6.12 3.14 0.36
CA PHE A 60 6.08 4.60 0.21
C PHE A 60 7.33 5.16 -0.44
N SER A 61 7.15 6.20 -1.27
CA SER A 61 8.27 6.93 -1.88
C SER A 61 9.03 7.74 -0.84
N ASN A 62 10.31 8.03 -1.10
CA ASN A 62 11.07 8.97 -0.27
C ASN A 62 10.42 10.36 -0.26
N GLN A 63 9.80 10.77 -1.37
CA GLN A 63 9.01 11.99 -1.43
C GLN A 63 7.89 11.98 -0.38
N ALA A 64 7.12 10.89 -0.31
CA ALA A 64 6.04 10.79 0.67
C ALA A 64 6.56 10.87 2.11
N TRP A 65 7.68 10.22 2.41
CA TRP A 65 8.34 10.33 3.72
C TRP A 65 8.79 11.75 4.08
N ASN A 66 9.18 12.56 3.10
CA ASN A 66 9.61 13.94 3.33
C ASN A 66 8.44 14.92 3.46
N GLU A 67 7.30 14.61 2.84
CA GLU A 67 6.15 15.52 2.73
C GLU A 67 5.02 15.19 3.73
N ALA A 68 4.89 13.92 4.14
CA ALA A 68 3.86 13.49 5.07
C ALA A 68 4.22 13.86 6.52
N GLU A 69 3.28 14.42 7.25
CA GLU A 69 3.38 14.55 8.70
C GLU A 69 2.99 13.21 9.35
N GLU A 70 3.83 12.72 10.27
CA GLU A 70 3.51 11.56 11.14
C GLU A 70 3.14 10.25 10.41
N LEU A 71 3.72 9.99 9.23
CA LEU A 71 3.43 8.79 8.43
C LEU A 71 3.59 7.47 9.21
N ASP A 72 4.53 7.42 10.16
CA ASP A 72 4.73 6.25 11.02
C ASP A 72 3.50 5.93 11.89
N ASP A 73 2.87 6.95 12.47
CA ASP A 73 1.69 6.82 13.32
C ASP A 73 0.45 6.55 12.47
N ALA A 74 0.39 7.13 11.28
CA ALA A 74 -0.68 6.86 10.31
C ALA A 74 -0.65 5.39 9.83
N ILE A 75 0.54 4.79 9.65
CA ILE A 75 0.67 3.36 9.32
C ILE A 75 0.12 2.47 10.46
N LEU A 76 0.47 2.78 11.71
CA LEU A 76 -0.05 2.04 12.87
C LEU A 76 -1.58 2.15 12.93
N SER A 77 -2.11 3.35 12.72
CA SER A 77 -3.54 3.59 12.67
C SER A 77 -4.23 2.78 11.56
N ALA A 78 -3.59 2.65 10.38
CA ALA A 78 -4.11 1.85 9.27
C ALA A 78 -4.23 0.37 9.61
N ILE A 79 -3.20 -0.19 10.24
CA ILE A 79 -3.18 -1.58 10.71
C ILE A 79 -4.27 -1.81 11.76
N GLU A 80 -4.43 -0.87 12.70
CA GLU A 80 -5.47 -0.94 13.72
C GLU A 80 -6.88 -0.77 13.13
N TYR A 81 -7.03 -0.02 12.06
CA TYR A 81 -8.30 0.25 11.41
C TYR A 81 -8.76 -0.92 10.52
N TYR A 82 -7.83 -1.58 9.82
CA TYR A 82 -8.12 -2.74 8.97
C TYR A 82 -8.43 -4.00 9.80
N LYS A 83 -9.48 -4.73 9.45
CA LYS A 83 -9.98 -5.90 10.18
C LYS A 83 -10.51 -6.97 9.21
N GLY A 84 -10.27 -8.22 9.60
CA GLY A 84 -10.67 -9.39 8.83
C GLY A 84 -9.60 -9.85 7.86
N ASN A 85 -9.90 -10.92 7.13
CA ASN A 85 -9.07 -11.49 6.08
C ASN A 85 -9.71 -11.26 4.72
N LEU A 86 -8.91 -10.99 3.70
CA LEU A 86 -9.29 -10.73 2.33
C LEU A 86 -10.09 -11.91 1.77
N VAL A 87 -11.30 -11.61 1.31
CA VAL A 87 -12.14 -12.52 0.54
C VAL A 87 -11.96 -12.21 -0.95
N SER A 88 -12.05 -10.92 -1.32
CA SER A 88 -11.86 -10.47 -2.70
C SER A 88 -11.53 -8.99 -2.77
N SER A 89 -10.80 -8.60 -3.81
CA SER A 89 -10.58 -7.21 -4.20
C SER A 89 -11.03 -7.00 -5.64
N ASN A 90 -11.61 -5.83 -5.91
CA ASN A 90 -11.93 -5.39 -7.27
C ASN A 90 -11.77 -3.89 -7.34
N GLY A 91 -11.13 -3.38 -8.38
CA GLY A 91 -10.86 -1.96 -8.49
C GLY A 91 -10.88 -1.43 -9.91
N THR A 92 -10.73 -0.13 -10.00
CA THR A 92 -10.56 0.62 -11.25
C THR A 92 -9.40 1.60 -11.09
N ILE A 93 -8.82 2.00 -12.21
CA ILE A 93 -7.70 2.93 -12.23
C ILE A 93 -7.94 4.10 -13.16
N ALA A 94 -7.31 5.22 -12.84
CA ALA A 94 -7.08 6.34 -13.73
C ALA A 94 -5.59 6.64 -13.78
N THR A 95 -5.03 6.79 -14.99
CA THR A 95 -3.60 7.01 -15.21
C THR A 95 -3.34 8.37 -15.82
N ASP A 96 -2.34 9.07 -15.30
CA ASP A 96 -1.73 10.22 -15.97
C ASP A 96 -0.33 9.81 -16.43
N GLU A 97 -0.05 9.90 -17.73
CA GLU A 97 1.27 9.59 -18.31
C GLU A 97 1.87 10.83 -18.98
N SER A 98 3.19 10.99 -18.84
CA SER A 98 3.92 12.05 -19.54
C SER A 98 5.26 11.54 -20.04
N GLN A 99 5.63 11.99 -21.24
CA GLN A 99 6.94 11.76 -21.81
C GLN A 99 7.52 13.08 -22.33
N ASN A 100 8.65 13.49 -21.75
CA ASN A 100 9.42 14.65 -22.21
C ASN A 100 10.84 14.21 -22.56
N GLY A 101 11.09 13.96 -23.84
CA GLY A 101 12.34 13.35 -24.30
C GLY A 101 12.52 11.94 -23.73
N LYS A 102 13.57 11.75 -22.93
CA LYS A 102 13.85 10.47 -22.25
C LYS A 102 13.12 10.33 -20.91
N LYS A 103 12.69 11.43 -20.30
CA LYS A 103 11.94 11.42 -19.05
C LYS A 103 10.56 10.84 -19.29
N LYS A 104 10.23 9.78 -18.55
CA LYS A 104 8.90 9.17 -18.47
C LYS A 104 8.38 9.30 -17.05
N THR A 105 7.14 9.71 -16.91
CA THR A 105 6.45 9.72 -15.61
C THR A 105 5.07 9.12 -15.76
N PHE A 106 4.63 8.39 -14.75
CA PHE A 106 3.23 8.02 -14.64
C PHE A 106 2.72 8.21 -13.21
N LYS A 107 1.41 8.39 -13.11
CA LYS A 107 0.70 8.40 -11.84
C LYS A 107 -0.55 7.54 -11.97
N ILE A 108 -0.65 6.52 -11.14
CA ILE A 108 -1.82 5.66 -11.01
C ILE A 108 -2.64 6.20 -9.84
N ARG A 109 -3.91 6.49 -10.09
CA ARG A 109 -4.94 6.66 -9.05
C ARG A 109 -5.81 5.42 -9.09
N ALA A 110 -5.81 4.67 -8.01
CA ALA A 110 -6.47 3.39 -7.91
C ALA A 110 -7.58 3.46 -6.86
N ASP A 111 -8.75 2.93 -7.21
CA ASP A 111 -9.92 2.86 -6.35
C ASP A 111 -10.38 1.39 -6.30
N TYR A 112 -10.28 0.78 -5.12
CA TYR A 112 -10.54 -0.63 -4.89
C TYR A 112 -11.58 -0.82 -3.79
N THR A 113 -12.56 -1.68 -4.06
CA THR A 113 -13.38 -2.29 -3.03
C THR A 113 -12.68 -3.54 -2.51
N ILE A 114 -12.41 -3.58 -1.21
CA ILE A 114 -11.78 -4.69 -0.51
C ILE A 114 -12.83 -5.35 0.39
N LEU A 115 -13.26 -6.55 0.03
CA LEU A 115 -14.16 -7.35 0.84
C LEU A 115 -13.35 -8.26 1.77
N THR A 116 -13.60 -8.16 3.07
CA THR A 116 -13.07 -9.09 4.07
C THR A 116 -14.18 -9.99 4.62
N ASP A 117 -13.81 -10.93 5.48
CA ASP A 117 -14.75 -11.76 6.23
C ASP A 117 -15.51 -10.99 7.34
N LEU A 118 -15.12 -9.74 7.64
CA LEU A 118 -15.72 -8.91 8.68
C LEU A 118 -16.32 -7.60 8.16
N GLU A 119 -15.67 -6.95 7.21
CA GLU A 119 -15.96 -5.58 6.78
C GLU A 119 -15.74 -5.43 5.26
N THR A 120 -16.33 -4.38 4.68
CA THR A 120 -16.00 -3.94 3.32
C THR A 120 -15.29 -2.60 3.42
N TYR A 121 -14.14 -2.47 2.75
CA TYR A 121 -13.35 -1.25 2.71
C TYR A 121 -13.30 -0.66 1.31
N ASN A 122 -13.22 0.65 1.23
CA ASN A 122 -12.78 1.39 0.06
C ASN A 122 -11.30 1.75 0.28
N LEU A 123 -10.45 1.24 -0.59
CA LEU A 123 -9.02 1.50 -0.64
C LEU A 123 -8.73 2.38 -1.86
N TYR A 124 -8.39 3.63 -1.61
CA TYR A 124 -7.87 4.51 -2.64
C TYR A 124 -6.37 4.73 -2.44
N PHE A 125 -5.58 4.71 -3.51
CA PHE A 125 -4.17 5.03 -3.42
C PHE A 125 -3.64 5.73 -4.66
N ILE A 126 -2.52 6.45 -4.46
CA ILE A 126 -1.76 7.08 -5.53
C ILE A 126 -0.36 6.47 -5.56
N GLU A 127 -0.01 5.86 -6.69
CA GLU A 127 1.36 5.41 -6.97
C GLU A 127 1.96 6.28 -8.08
N LYS A 128 3.21 6.70 -7.87
CA LYS A 128 3.97 7.54 -8.80
C LYS A 128 5.19 6.80 -9.31
N TYR A 129 5.58 7.18 -10.52
CA TYR A 129 6.85 6.81 -11.13
C TYR A 129 7.44 7.96 -11.93
N ASN A 130 8.75 8.09 -11.85
CA ASN A 130 9.58 9.03 -12.58
C ASN A 130 10.90 8.35 -12.91
N SER A 131 11.20 8.24 -14.21
CA SER A 131 12.40 7.56 -14.71
C SER A 131 13.71 8.29 -14.41
N GLU A 132 13.65 9.56 -13.98
CA GLU A 132 14.82 10.40 -13.71
C GLU A 132 14.93 10.82 -12.24
N ASP A 133 13.90 10.59 -11.41
CA ASP A 133 13.93 10.85 -9.97
C ASP A 133 13.28 9.71 -9.19
N GLU A 134 14.12 8.80 -8.71
CA GLU A 134 13.68 7.64 -7.94
C GLU A 134 13.04 8.01 -6.60
N ASN A 135 13.24 9.23 -6.09
CA ASN A 135 12.60 9.66 -4.84
C ASN A 135 11.09 9.82 -4.98
N GLU A 136 10.58 10.04 -6.20
CA GLU A 136 9.15 10.12 -6.47
C GLU A 136 8.50 8.73 -6.62
N ASN A 137 9.30 7.66 -6.79
CA ASN A 137 8.80 6.31 -7.06
C ASN A 137 8.29 5.66 -5.78
N GLY A 138 7.00 5.28 -5.75
CA GLY A 138 6.37 4.82 -4.51
C GLY A 138 4.89 5.10 -4.44
N LEU A 139 4.26 4.53 -3.40
CA LEU A 139 3.04 5.10 -2.84
C LEU A 139 3.33 6.53 -2.40
N TYR A 140 2.45 7.42 -2.83
CA TYR A 140 2.40 8.79 -2.37
C TYR A 140 1.30 8.97 -1.33
N LEU A 141 0.16 8.29 -1.52
CA LEU A 141 -1.02 8.42 -0.68
C LEU A 141 -1.76 7.09 -0.56
N ILE A 142 -2.29 6.82 0.63
CA ILE A 142 -3.37 5.85 0.86
C ILE A 142 -4.54 6.58 1.53
N TRP A 143 -5.75 6.29 1.08
CA TRP A 143 -6.99 6.57 1.79
C TRP A 143 -7.69 5.24 2.04
N LEU A 144 -8.06 4.99 3.30
CA LEU A 144 -8.74 3.77 3.71
C LEU A 144 -10.02 4.14 4.47
N SER A 145 -11.17 3.71 3.96
CA SER A 145 -12.45 3.87 4.65
C SER A 145 -13.23 2.56 4.66
N LYS A 146 -14.16 2.42 5.60
CA LYS A 146 -15.17 1.37 5.56
C LYS A 146 -16.33 1.84 4.69
N ASP A 147 -16.98 0.91 3.99
CA ASP A 147 -18.19 1.19 3.21
C ASP A 147 -19.35 1.72 4.09
N SER A 148 -19.34 1.40 5.38
CA SER A 148 -20.30 1.92 6.35
C SER A 148 -20.08 3.40 6.72
N GLU A 149 -18.91 3.96 6.45
CA GLU A 149 -18.54 5.33 6.76
C GLU A 149 -18.92 6.23 5.58
N LYS A 150 -19.66 7.31 5.87
CA LYS A 150 -20.36 8.10 4.84
C LYS A 150 -19.49 9.12 4.12
N ASP A 151 -18.21 9.21 4.50
CA ASP A 151 -17.31 10.22 3.95
C ASP A 151 -16.52 9.62 2.78
N GLU A 152 -16.68 10.27 1.63
CA GLU A 152 -15.93 9.95 0.41
C GLU A 152 -14.58 10.66 0.44
N TYR A 153 -13.61 10.12 -0.29
CA TYR A 153 -12.32 10.77 -0.50
C TYR A 153 -12.51 12.17 -1.12
N GLU A 154 -12.19 13.23 -0.38
CA GLU A 154 -12.41 14.63 -0.81
C GLU A 154 -11.36 15.20 -1.79
N GLY A 155 -10.46 14.36 -2.33
CA GLY A 155 -9.65 14.74 -3.50
C GLY A 155 -8.39 15.57 -3.24
N ASN A 156 -8.19 16.14 -2.04
CA ASN A 156 -7.16 17.16 -1.78
C ASN A 156 -6.15 16.80 -0.68
N TYR A 157 -5.82 15.52 -0.56
CA TYR A 157 -4.86 15.07 0.44
C TYR A 157 -3.42 15.13 -0.09
N GLY A 158 -2.49 15.47 0.81
CA GLY A 158 -1.04 15.45 0.56
C GLY A 158 -0.48 14.04 0.61
N ALA A 159 0.84 13.92 0.78
CA ALA A 159 1.43 12.62 1.07
C ALA A 159 0.94 12.10 2.43
N GLY A 160 0.59 10.82 2.54
CA GLY A 160 0.17 10.25 3.82
C GLY A 160 -0.78 9.06 3.74
N ILE A 161 -1.28 8.66 4.91
CA ILE A 161 -2.40 7.73 5.05
C ILE A 161 -3.54 8.48 5.74
N TYR A 162 -4.74 8.37 5.17
CA TYR A 162 -5.92 9.10 5.61
C TYR A 162 -7.13 8.18 5.78
N PHE A 163 -8.03 8.59 6.68
CA PHE A 163 -9.26 7.90 7.04
C PHE A 163 -10.41 8.93 7.10
N PRO A 164 -11.67 8.48 7.03
CA PRO A 164 -12.82 9.30 7.40
C PRO A 164 -12.68 9.91 8.80
N SER A 165 -13.26 11.09 9.00
CA SER A 165 -13.17 11.87 10.25
C SER A 165 -14.24 11.48 11.28
#